data_AF-A0A1T3P6T0-F1
#
_entry.id   AF-A0A1T3P6T0-F1
#
_cell.length_a   1.000
_cell.length_b   1.000
_cell.length_c   1.000
_cell.angle_alpha   90.00
_cell.angle_beta   90.00
_cell.angle_gamma   90.00
#
_symmetry.space_group_name_H-M   'P 1'
#
loop_
_entity.id
_entity.type
_entity.pdbx_description
1 polymer ?
#
loop_
_entity_poly.entity_id
_entity_poly.type
_entity_poly.pdbx_seq_one_letter_code
_entity_poly.pdbx_strand_id
1 'polypeptide(L)'
;MIPEQGLVTERFEENRAHLRAVAYRMLGSLSEAEDAVQEAWLRLDRSDISGVENLAGWLTTVVGRVCLDMLRSRKSRREDEWDTHVPDPIVTDVDGADPEESAVLADSVGLAMLVVLDTLPPAERLAFVLHDMFAMPFDDIAPIVDKSTAATRQLASRARRRVQGTAPKPDLPRQRRVVDAFLAASRGGDFQALLDLLDPDVLLRADTGDGALGVSQLVRGARAVVAQALSFARMAQYARPVLVNGSPGLFTAPNGRPMGVMDFTIVGDRIVEINILADPQRLERPELRDLEPRSE
;
A
#
# COMPACT_ATOMS: atom_id res chain seq x y z
N MET A 1 -6.32 17.25 41.11
CA MET A 1 -6.01 15.81 41.15
C MET A 1 -6.69 15.20 39.95
N ILE A 2 -5.97 15.07 38.84
CA ILE A 2 -6.51 14.44 37.62
C ILE A 2 -6.65 12.94 37.98
N PRO A 3 -7.82 12.32 37.80
CA PRO A 3 -7.97 10.88 38.05
C PRO A 3 -6.96 10.10 37.20
N GLU A 4 -6.43 8.97 37.69
CA GLU A 4 -5.40 8.17 36.99
C GLU A 4 -5.76 7.92 35.52
N GLN A 5 -7.04 7.70 35.22
CA GLN A 5 -7.56 7.53 33.85
C GLN A 5 -7.29 8.74 32.93
N GLY A 6 -7.34 9.97 33.44
CA GLY A 6 -7.04 11.17 32.65
C GLY A 6 -5.55 11.30 32.29
N LEU A 7 -4.66 10.84 33.18
CA LEU A 7 -3.21 10.86 32.96
C LEU A 7 -2.78 9.81 31.91
N VAL A 8 -3.47 8.67 31.86
CA VAL A 8 -3.25 7.62 30.85
C VAL A 8 -3.69 8.07 29.47
N THR A 9 -4.85 8.74 29.38
CA THR A 9 -5.34 9.34 28.12
C THR A 9 -4.37 10.38 27.58
N GLU A 10 -3.92 11.32 28.42
CA GLU A 10 -3.02 12.39 28.00
C GLU A 10 -1.70 11.83 27.46
N ARG A 11 -1.08 10.87 28.18
CA ARG A 11 0.15 10.21 27.73
C ARG A 11 -0.03 9.37 26.47
N PHE A 12 -1.19 8.77 26.25
CA PHE A 12 -1.46 8.07 24.99
C PHE A 12 -1.59 9.05 23.83
N GLU A 13 -2.34 10.13 24.01
CA GLU A 13 -2.52 11.17 22.99
C GLU A 13 -1.18 11.82 22.61
N GLU A 14 -0.27 12.02 23.56
CA GLU A 14 1.12 12.46 23.29
C GLU A 14 1.88 11.51 22.33
N ASN A 15 1.58 10.20 22.39
CA ASN A 15 2.24 9.19 21.57
C ASN A 15 1.46 8.84 20.28
N ARG A 16 0.20 9.28 20.16
CA ARG A 16 -0.71 8.86 19.09
C ARG A 16 -0.17 9.11 17.69
N ALA A 17 0.48 10.25 17.46
CA ALA A 17 1.09 10.58 16.17
C ALA A 17 2.22 9.60 15.80
N HIS A 18 3.08 9.26 16.77
CA HIS A 18 4.15 8.28 16.58
C HIS A 18 3.59 6.88 16.29
N LEU A 19 2.62 6.44 17.10
CA LEU A 19 1.97 5.14 16.94
C LEU A 19 1.28 4.99 15.58
N ARG A 20 0.61 6.05 15.11
CA ARG A 20 0.00 6.10 13.78
C ARG A 20 1.05 6.02 12.68
N ALA A 21 2.18 6.72 12.83
CA ALA A 21 3.28 6.64 11.86
C ALA A 21 3.87 5.23 11.78
N VAL A 22 4.08 4.56 12.92
CA VAL A 22 4.54 3.16 12.97
C VAL A 22 3.54 2.25 12.26
N ALA A 23 2.26 2.34 12.63
CA ALA A 23 1.21 1.49 12.07
C ALA A 23 1.04 1.73 10.56
N TYR A 24 1.12 2.98 10.10
CA TYR A 24 1.05 3.31 8.68
C TYR A 24 2.22 2.72 7.88
N ARG A 25 3.45 2.80 8.39
CA ARG A 25 4.62 2.16 7.76
C ARG A 25 4.55 0.64 7.74
N MET A 26 3.85 0.05 8.72
CA MET A 26 3.64 -1.39 8.81
C MET A 26 2.52 -1.89 7.87
N LEU A 27 1.43 -1.14 7.75
CA LEU A 27 0.19 -1.60 7.14
C LEU A 27 -0.09 -1.02 5.76
N GLY A 28 0.52 0.12 5.42
CA GLY A 28 0.32 0.82 4.15
C GLY A 28 -1.02 1.54 4.01
N SER A 29 -1.90 1.48 5.02
CA SER A 29 -3.23 2.09 5.02
C SER A 29 -3.42 2.98 6.23
N LEU A 30 -3.96 4.19 6.01
CA LEU A 30 -4.27 5.13 7.09
C LEU A 30 -5.42 4.64 7.98
N SER A 31 -6.45 4.01 7.39
CA SER A 31 -7.57 3.48 8.16
C SER A 31 -7.13 2.31 9.04
N GLU A 32 -6.39 1.35 8.48
CA GLU A 32 -5.90 0.22 9.27
C GLU A 32 -4.85 0.66 10.31
N ALA A 33 -4.10 1.73 10.03
CA ALA A 33 -3.23 2.35 11.02
C ALA A 33 -4.02 2.95 12.19
N GLU A 34 -5.14 3.63 11.91
CA GLU A 34 -6.03 4.13 12.95
C GLU A 34 -6.67 2.99 13.75
N ASP A 35 -7.12 1.92 13.09
CA ASP A 35 -7.68 0.74 13.75
C ASP A 35 -6.65 0.08 14.67
N ALA A 36 -5.40 -0.06 14.22
CA ALA A 36 -4.33 -0.64 15.03
C ALA A 36 -4.01 0.21 16.28
N VAL A 37 -4.04 1.53 16.15
CA VAL A 37 -3.86 2.46 17.27
C VAL A 37 -5.05 2.41 18.23
N GLN A 38 -6.28 2.29 17.73
CA GLN A 38 -7.47 2.12 18.56
C GLN A 38 -7.45 0.80 19.33
N GLU A 39 -7.07 -0.31 18.67
CA GLU A 39 -6.90 -1.61 19.34
C GLU A 39 -5.83 -1.54 20.44
N ALA A 40 -4.73 -0.81 20.21
CA ALA A 40 -3.71 -0.58 21.24
C ALA A 40 -4.23 0.23 22.43
N TRP A 41 -5.07 1.24 22.20
CA TRP A 41 -5.76 1.98 23.25
C TRP A 41 -6.65 1.07 24.11
N LEU A 42 -7.46 0.21 23.48
CA LEU A 42 -8.32 -0.73 24.19
C LEU A 42 -7.52 -1.75 25.03
N ARG A 43 -6.34 -2.16 24.55
CA ARG A 43 -5.43 -3.04 25.30
C ARG A 43 -4.77 -2.32 26.47
N LEU A 44 -4.41 -1.04 26.31
CA LEU A 44 -3.88 -0.20 27.37
C LEU A 44 -4.89 -0.06 28.52
N ASP A 45 -6.14 0.27 28.21
CA ASP A 45 -7.22 0.45 29.20
C ASP A 45 -7.47 -0.80 30.06
N ARG A 46 -7.20 -1.98 29.50
CA ARG A 46 -7.35 -3.29 30.17
C ARG A 46 -6.09 -3.79 30.87
N SER A 47 -4.95 -3.12 30.70
CA SER A 47 -3.66 -3.57 31.22
C SER A 47 -3.25 -2.80 32.47
N ASP A 48 -2.67 -3.49 33.45
CA ASP A 48 -2.03 -2.82 34.58
C ASP A 48 -0.67 -2.25 34.13
N ILE A 49 -0.60 -0.93 34.03
CA ILE A 49 0.61 -0.20 33.61
C ILE A 49 1.42 0.36 34.79
N SER A 50 1.07 0.02 36.03
CA SER A 50 1.72 0.55 37.24
C SER A 50 3.23 0.27 37.31
N GLY A 51 3.71 -0.77 36.60
CA GLY A 51 5.13 -1.11 36.48
C GLY A 51 5.81 -0.69 35.16
N VAL A 52 5.14 0.05 34.28
CA VAL A 52 5.70 0.42 32.96
C VAL A 52 6.50 1.72 33.07
N GLU A 53 7.83 1.61 33.07
CA GLU A 53 8.75 2.77 33.12
C GLU A 53 8.81 3.53 31.79
N ASN A 54 8.65 2.84 30.65
CA ASN A 54 8.65 3.41 29.30
C ASN A 54 7.35 3.09 28.56
N LEU A 55 6.33 3.93 28.76
CA LEU A 55 5.01 3.76 28.14
C LEU A 55 5.07 3.87 26.61
N ALA A 56 5.90 4.76 26.06
CA ALA A 56 6.04 4.93 24.61
C ALA A 56 6.58 3.66 23.93
N GLY A 57 7.62 3.05 24.51
CA GLY A 57 8.17 1.78 24.05
C GLY A 57 7.16 0.62 24.18
N TRP A 58 6.42 0.58 25.29
CA TRP A 58 5.35 -0.40 25.49
C TRP A 58 4.23 -0.26 24.46
N LEU A 59 3.72 0.96 24.22
CA LEU A 59 2.68 1.22 23.22
C LEU A 59 3.13 0.86 21.81
N THR A 60 4.39 1.16 21.47
CA THR A 60 4.97 0.79 20.17
C THR A 60 5.06 -0.73 20.01
N THR A 61 5.34 -1.45 21.10
CA THR A 61 5.33 -2.92 21.14
C THR A 61 3.92 -3.47 20.89
N VAL A 62 2.91 -2.90 21.55
CA VAL A 62 1.50 -3.30 21.37
C VAL A 62 1.05 -3.05 19.93
N VAL A 63 1.28 -1.85 19.40
CA VAL A 63 0.93 -1.49 18.02
C VAL A 63 1.67 -2.38 17.03
N GLY A 64 2.96 -2.62 17.22
CA GLY A 64 3.74 -3.54 16.38
C GLY A 64 3.14 -4.94 16.35
N ARG A 65 2.70 -5.47 17.49
CA ARG A 65 2.06 -6.79 17.58
C ARG A 65 0.71 -6.82 16.87
N VAL A 66 -0.14 -5.81 17.09
CA VAL A 66 -1.41 -5.67 16.38
C VAL A 66 -1.18 -5.63 14.87
N CYS A 67 -0.23 -4.83 14.39
CA CYS A 67 0.08 -4.75 12.97
C CYS A 67 0.60 -6.09 12.40
N LEU A 68 1.44 -6.81 13.15
CA LEU A 68 1.93 -8.13 12.74
C LEU A 68 0.80 -9.14 12.60
N ASP A 69 -0.13 -9.14 13.55
CA ASP A 69 -1.29 -10.02 13.55
C ASP A 69 -2.22 -9.67 12.37
N MET A 70 -2.44 -8.38 12.08
CA MET A 70 -3.19 -7.93 10.91
C MET A 70 -2.52 -8.38 9.60
N LEU A 71 -1.19 -8.21 9.46
CA LEU A 71 -0.46 -8.65 8.26
C LEU A 71 -0.50 -10.18 8.08
N ARG A 72 -0.39 -10.95 9.17
CA ARG A 72 -0.53 -12.42 9.14
C ARG A 72 -1.95 -12.82 8.75
N SER A 73 -2.95 -12.15 9.30
CA SER A 73 -4.35 -12.34 8.96
C SER A 73 -4.62 -11.97 7.51
N ARG A 74 -4.02 -10.92 6.95
CA ARG A 74 -4.11 -10.60 5.51
C ARG A 74 -3.51 -11.71 4.65
N LYS A 75 -2.38 -12.28 5.07
CA LYS A 75 -1.75 -13.39 4.34
C LYS A 75 -2.60 -14.67 4.39
N SER A 76 -3.09 -15.02 5.57
CA SER A 76 -3.97 -16.18 5.77
C SER A 76 -5.32 -15.99 5.08
N ARG A 77 -5.92 -14.79 5.12
CA ARG A 77 -7.12 -14.47 4.33
C ARG A 77 -6.82 -14.54 2.83
N ARG A 78 -5.68 -14.03 2.36
CA ARG A 78 -5.24 -14.26 0.96
C ARG A 78 -5.14 -15.75 0.60
N GLU A 79 -4.90 -16.62 1.57
CA GLU A 79 -4.80 -18.07 1.39
C GLU A 79 -6.17 -18.79 1.53
N ASP A 80 -7.08 -18.30 2.38
CA ASP A 80 -8.34 -18.97 2.76
C ASP A 80 -9.63 -18.29 2.28
N GLU A 81 -9.60 -16.98 2.02
CA GLU A 81 -10.77 -16.13 1.79
C GLU A 81 -10.37 -14.89 0.95
N TRP A 82 -10.64 -14.93 -0.37
CA TRP A 82 -10.61 -13.77 -1.29
C TRP A 82 -9.21 -13.30 -1.77
N ASP A 83 -8.71 -13.96 -2.82
CA ASP A 83 -7.47 -13.63 -3.58
C ASP A 83 -7.57 -12.32 -4.42
N THR A 84 -8.41 -11.37 -4.01
CA THR A 84 -8.87 -10.25 -4.87
C THR A 84 -8.83 -8.86 -4.22
N HIS A 85 -8.49 -8.77 -2.94
CA HIS A 85 -8.30 -7.47 -2.27
C HIS A 85 -7.01 -6.75 -2.71
N VAL A 86 -7.14 -5.48 -3.10
CA VAL A 86 -6.04 -4.60 -3.53
C VAL A 86 -5.82 -3.50 -2.47
N PRO A 87 -4.59 -3.13 -2.09
CA PRO A 87 -4.32 -2.03 -1.14
C PRO A 87 -4.85 -0.67 -1.62
N ASP A 88 -5.00 0.31 -0.72
CA ASP A 88 -5.45 1.66 -1.08
C ASP A 88 -4.33 2.44 -1.79
N PRO A 89 -4.52 2.87 -3.05
CA PRO A 89 -3.52 3.61 -3.80
C PRO A 89 -3.52 5.11 -3.45
N ILE A 90 -2.34 5.71 -3.43
CA ILE A 90 -2.16 7.16 -3.42
C ILE A 90 -1.87 7.61 -4.85
N VAL A 91 -2.65 8.58 -5.36
CA VAL A 91 -2.61 8.99 -6.76
C VAL A 91 -2.20 10.46 -6.87
N THR A 92 -1.18 10.75 -7.68
CA THR A 92 -0.69 12.12 -7.94
C THR A 92 -0.68 12.44 -9.44
N ASP A 93 -0.75 13.74 -9.76
CA ASP A 93 -0.76 14.22 -11.15
C ASP A 93 0.65 14.30 -11.74
N VAL A 94 0.73 14.35 -13.08
CA VAL A 94 1.99 14.14 -13.81
C VAL A 94 2.81 15.44 -14.03
N ASP A 95 2.20 16.62 -13.84
CA ASP A 95 2.77 17.93 -14.24
C ASP A 95 3.05 18.93 -13.08
N GLY A 96 3.25 18.46 -11.85
CA GLY A 96 3.73 19.29 -10.73
C GLY A 96 5.20 19.01 -10.43
N ALA A 97 6.10 19.89 -10.87
CA ALA A 97 7.49 19.93 -10.43
C ALA A 97 7.96 21.39 -10.33
N ASP A 98 7.66 22.05 -9.21
CA ASP A 98 8.19 23.37 -8.85
C ASP A 98 9.35 23.19 -7.84
N PRO A 99 10.50 23.88 -7.95
CA PRO A 99 11.69 23.65 -7.10
C PRO A 99 11.52 23.91 -5.58
N GLU A 100 10.34 24.31 -5.11
CA GLU A 100 9.97 24.28 -3.68
C GLU A 100 9.53 22.87 -3.19
N GLU A 101 9.41 21.88 -4.08
CA GLU A 101 9.01 20.48 -3.82
C GLU A 101 10.01 19.60 -3.06
N SER A 102 11.01 20.18 -2.40
CA SER A 102 11.90 19.39 -1.51
C SER A 102 11.16 18.82 -0.28
N ALA A 103 9.96 19.30 0.02
CA ALA A 103 9.04 18.66 0.97
C ALA A 103 8.19 17.53 0.34
N VAL A 104 7.88 17.60 -0.96
CA VAL A 104 7.16 16.57 -1.73
C VAL A 104 8.06 15.37 -2.05
N LEU A 105 9.38 15.57 -2.09
CA LEU A 105 10.36 14.48 -2.11
C LEU A 105 10.35 13.61 -0.84
N ALA A 106 10.00 14.18 0.33
CA ALA A 106 9.80 13.39 1.54
C ALA A 106 8.52 12.53 1.47
N ASP A 107 7.49 13.02 0.76
CA ASP A 107 6.23 12.32 0.54
C ASP A 107 6.38 11.21 -0.52
N SER A 108 7.06 11.48 -1.63
CA SER A 108 7.35 10.49 -2.70
C SER A 108 8.36 9.40 -2.29
N VAL A 109 9.41 9.73 -1.52
CA VAL A 109 10.28 8.73 -0.90
C VAL A 109 9.51 7.92 0.16
N GLY A 110 8.59 8.57 0.87
CA GLY A 110 7.68 7.94 1.79
C GLY A 110 6.83 6.85 1.13
N LEU A 111 6.26 7.14 -0.03
CA LEU A 111 5.42 6.24 -0.83
C LEU A 111 6.20 5.09 -1.48
N ALA A 112 7.33 5.40 -2.11
CA ALA A 112 8.20 4.38 -2.70
C ALA A 112 8.68 3.39 -1.63
N MET A 113 8.95 3.87 -0.41
CA MET A 113 9.26 3.00 0.72
C MET A 113 8.09 2.09 1.08
N LEU A 114 6.84 2.56 1.11
CA LEU A 114 5.67 1.72 1.40
C LEU A 114 5.52 0.56 0.41
N VAL A 115 5.72 0.83 -0.89
CA VAL A 115 5.68 -0.19 -1.95
C VAL A 115 6.76 -1.25 -1.74
N VAL A 116 7.99 -0.83 -1.46
CA VAL A 116 9.09 -1.78 -1.17
C VAL A 116 8.79 -2.60 0.08
N LEU A 117 8.26 -1.96 1.12
CA LEU A 117 7.90 -2.64 2.36
C LEU A 117 6.79 -3.68 2.15
N ASP A 118 5.87 -3.49 1.19
CA ASP A 118 4.78 -4.43 0.87
C ASP A 118 5.30 -5.75 0.29
N THR A 119 6.51 -5.75 -0.28
CA THR A 119 7.16 -6.97 -0.78
C THR A 119 7.76 -7.85 0.34
N LEU A 120 7.86 -7.31 1.56
CA LEU A 120 8.53 -7.99 2.67
C LEU A 120 7.59 -8.95 3.41
N PRO A 121 8.06 -10.16 3.79
CA PRO A 121 7.34 -11.02 4.73
C PRO A 121 7.03 -10.27 6.04
N PRO A 122 5.87 -10.50 6.70
CA PRO A 122 5.43 -9.68 7.84
C PRO A 122 6.45 -9.50 8.97
N ALA A 123 7.16 -10.57 9.33
CA ALA A 123 8.20 -10.51 10.38
C ALA A 123 9.47 -9.78 9.93
N GLU A 124 9.82 -9.85 8.63
CA GLU A 124 10.93 -9.09 8.05
C GLU A 124 10.59 -7.60 7.99
N ARG A 125 9.36 -7.27 7.57
CA ARG A 125 8.82 -5.90 7.58
C ARG A 125 8.82 -5.29 8.97
N LEU A 126 8.29 -6.01 9.97
CA LEU A 126 8.24 -5.53 11.35
C LEU A 126 9.64 -5.24 11.90
N ALA A 127 10.57 -6.19 11.72
CA ALA A 127 11.93 -6.02 12.21
C ALA A 127 12.64 -4.83 11.55
N PHE A 128 12.42 -4.61 10.25
CA PHE A 128 12.99 -3.46 9.54
C PHE A 128 12.35 -2.14 9.94
N VAL A 129 11.01 -2.03 9.94
CA VAL A 129 10.32 -0.77 10.26
C VAL A 129 10.68 -0.33 11.68
N LEU A 130 10.50 -1.20 12.68
CA LEU A 130 10.75 -0.81 14.08
C LEU A 130 12.22 -0.44 14.31
N HIS A 131 13.16 -1.18 13.72
CA HIS A 131 14.59 -0.93 13.95
C HIS A 131 15.16 0.17 13.05
N ASP A 132 15.01 0.06 11.74
CA ASP A 132 15.68 0.92 10.76
C ASP A 132 14.98 2.28 10.60
N MET A 133 13.67 2.36 10.84
CA MET A 133 12.91 3.61 10.68
C MET A 133 12.59 4.28 12.02
N PHE A 134 12.42 3.48 13.07
CA PHE A 134 12.02 3.98 14.40
C PHE A 134 13.07 3.73 15.49
N ALA A 135 14.26 3.26 15.13
CA ALA A 135 15.42 3.09 16.01
C ALA A 135 15.18 2.19 17.25
N MET A 136 14.19 1.29 17.19
CA MET A 136 13.92 0.37 18.30
C MET A 136 15.02 -0.70 18.41
N PRO A 137 15.57 -0.96 19.60
CA PRO A 137 16.55 -2.02 19.82
C PRO A 137 16.00 -3.42 19.46
N PHE A 138 16.86 -4.29 18.95
CA PHE A 138 16.44 -5.66 18.59
C PHE A 138 15.96 -6.50 19.79
N ASP A 139 16.43 -6.17 21.00
CA ASP A 139 16.02 -6.86 22.22
C ASP A 139 14.55 -6.54 22.57
N ASP A 140 14.06 -5.36 22.20
CA ASP A 140 12.66 -4.95 22.37
C ASP A 140 11.77 -5.50 21.26
N ILE A 141 12.32 -5.69 20.05
CA ILE A 141 11.59 -6.24 18.89
C ILE A 141 11.44 -7.77 18.99
N ALA A 142 12.43 -8.46 19.54
CA ALA A 142 12.46 -9.92 19.64
C ALA A 142 11.19 -10.56 20.26
N PRO A 143 10.66 -10.04 21.38
CA PRO A 143 9.39 -10.50 21.94
C PRO A 143 8.18 -10.32 21.02
N ILE A 144 8.18 -9.28 20.16
CA ILE A 144 7.06 -8.99 19.25
C ILE A 144 6.97 -10.04 18.15
N VAL A 145 8.12 -10.44 17.58
CA VAL A 145 8.19 -11.46 16.52
C VAL A 145 8.25 -12.89 17.04
N ASP A 146 8.29 -13.08 18.36
CA ASP A 146 8.46 -14.38 19.03
C ASP A 146 9.73 -15.11 18.55
N LYS A 147 10.87 -14.40 18.62
CA LYS A 147 12.20 -14.90 18.21
C LYS A 147 13.29 -14.42 19.16
N SER A 148 14.48 -15.02 19.06
CA SER A 148 15.67 -14.50 19.72
C SER A 148 16.16 -13.21 19.06
N THR A 149 16.85 -12.35 19.82
CA THR A 149 17.47 -11.12 19.28
C THR A 149 18.34 -11.39 18.06
N ALA A 150 19.10 -12.49 18.05
CA ALA A 150 19.93 -12.88 16.91
C ALA A 150 19.08 -13.19 15.66
N ALA A 151 17.97 -13.90 15.81
CA ALA A 151 17.05 -14.19 14.72
C ALA A 151 16.33 -12.91 14.23
N THR A 152 16.00 -11.98 15.13
CA THR A 152 15.44 -10.66 14.77
C THR A 152 16.42 -9.82 13.96
N ARG A 153 17.70 -9.80 14.33
CA ARG A 153 18.77 -9.15 13.52
C ARG A 153 18.85 -9.74 12.11
N GLN A 154 18.70 -11.07 11.99
CA GLN A 154 18.69 -11.73 10.70
C GLN A 154 17.46 -11.36 9.85
N LEU A 155 16.27 -11.22 10.46
CA LEU A 155 15.06 -10.74 9.79
C LEU A 155 15.29 -9.34 9.20
N ALA A 156 15.78 -8.39 10.00
CA ALA A 156 16.08 -7.04 9.52
C ALA A 156 17.19 -7.03 8.45
N SER A 157 18.23 -7.86 8.59
CA SER A 157 19.27 -8.00 7.56
C SER A 157 18.72 -8.53 6.23
N ARG A 158 17.80 -9.50 6.26
CA ARG A 158 17.12 -9.99 5.04
C ARG A 158 16.23 -8.92 4.44
N ALA A 159 15.46 -8.22 5.26
CA ALA A 159 14.65 -7.08 4.83
C ALA A 159 15.49 -6.02 4.14
N ARG A 160 16.61 -5.57 4.74
CA ARG A 160 17.56 -4.63 4.12
C ARG A 160 18.06 -5.11 2.78
N ARG A 161 18.45 -6.39 2.66
CA ARG A 161 18.91 -6.96 1.40
C ARG A 161 17.82 -6.98 0.33
N ARG A 162 16.55 -7.17 0.70
CA ARG A 162 15.42 -7.04 -0.23
C ARG A 162 15.14 -5.57 -0.56
N VAL A 163 15.17 -4.67 0.41
CA VAL A 163 15.01 -3.22 0.19
C VAL A 163 16.11 -2.68 -0.74
N GLN A 164 17.36 -3.15 -0.56
CA GLN A 164 18.53 -2.74 -1.35
C GLN A 164 18.67 -3.51 -2.68
N GLY A 165 18.25 -4.79 -2.71
CA GLY A 165 18.38 -5.69 -3.86
C GLY A 165 17.14 -5.77 -4.75
N THR A 166 16.00 -5.27 -4.29
CA THR A 166 14.71 -5.24 -5.00
C THR A 166 14.28 -3.80 -5.35
N ALA A 167 15.16 -2.81 -5.24
CA ALA A 167 14.95 -1.51 -5.88
C ALA A 167 15.78 -1.43 -7.17
N PRO A 168 15.35 -2.02 -8.31
CA PRO A 168 15.60 -1.32 -9.55
C PRO A 168 15.05 0.09 -9.32
N LYS A 169 15.88 1.13 -9.49
CA LYS A 169 15.30 2.46 -9.67
C LYS A 169 14.26 2.30 -10.77
N PRO A 170 12.97 2.57 -10.52
CA PRO A 170 11.98 2.46 -11.57
C PRO A 170 12.48 3.35 -12.70
N ASP A 171 12.73 2.75 -13.86
CA ASP A 171 12.93 3.51 -15.08
C ASP A 171 11.55 4.05 -15.44
N LEU A 172 11.14 5.11 -14.73
CA LEU A 172 9.85 5.76 -14.86
C LEU A 172 9.58 6.13 -16.32
N PRO A 173 10.55 6.64 -17.10
CA PRO A 173 10.37 6.81 -18.54
C PRO A 173 10.00 5.53 -19.28
N ARG A 174 10.64 4.40 -18.96
CA ARG A 174 10.33 3.09 -19.58
C ARG A 174 8.98 2.54 -19.14
N GLN A 175 8.69 2.56 -17.85
CA GLN A 175 7.40 2.11 -17.32
C GLN A 175 6.26 2.93 -17.88
N ARG A 176 6.44 4.26 -18.01
CA ARG A 176 5.46 5.15 -18.63
C ARG A 176 5.20 4.78 -20.09
N ARG A 177 6.25 4.47 -20.87
CA ARG A 177 6.06 3.96 -22.25
C ARG A 177 5.23 2.68 -22.30
N VAL A 178 5.44 1.75 -21.38
CA VAL A 178 4.69 0.47 -21.31
C VAL A 178 3.23 0.74 -20.94
N VAL A 179 2.96 1.59 -19.94
CA VAL A 179 1.59 1.97 -19.54
C VAL A 179 0.87 2.76 -20.64
N ASP A 180 1.55 3.69 -21.29
CA ASP A 180 1.01 4.45 -22.43
C ASP A 180 0.67 3.53 -23.61
N ALA A 181 1.54 2.56 -23.91
CA ALA A 181 1.29 1.55 -24.93
C ALA A 181 0.10 0.65 -24.57
N PHE A 182 -0.02 0.23 -23.30
CA PHE A 182 -1.15 -0.55 -22.81
C PHE A 182 -2.47 0.23 -22.93
N LEU A 183 -2.47 1.52 -22.55
CA LEU A 183 -3.64 2.40 -22.68
C LEU A 183 -4.03 2.59 -24.14
N ALA A 184 -3.05 2.84 -25.02
CA ALA A 184 -3.29 3.01 -26.45
C ALA A 184 -3.88 1.73 -27.08
N ALA A 185 -3.31 0.57 -26.77
CA ALA A 185 -3.79 -0.72 -27.25
C ALA A 185 -5.19 -1.05 -26.71
N SER A 186 -5.46 -0.75 -25.44
CA SER A 186 -6.79 -0.91 -24.82
C SER A 186 -7.85 -0.04 -25.48
N ARG A 187 -7.52 1.23 -25.80
CA ARG A 187 -8.42 2.15 -26.52
C ARG A 187 -8.67 1.72 -27.96
N GLY A 188 -7.64 1.22 -28.63
CA GLY A 188 -7.71 0.72 -30.01
C GLY A 188 -8.36 -0.65 -30.15
N GLY A 189 -8.56 -1.37 -29.03
CA GLY A 189 -9.02 -2.76 -29.06
C GLY A 189 -8.00 -3.72 -29.67
N ASP A 190 -6.70 -3.39 -29.59
CA ASP A 190 -5.64 -4.15 -30.22
C ASP A 190 -5.21 -5.35 -29.35
N PHE A 191 -5.80 -6.51 -29.65
CA PHE A 191 -5.53 -7.75 -28.95
C PHE A 191 -4.04 -8.15 -28.98
N GLN A 192 -3.37 -7.97 -30.13
CA GLN A 192 -2.00 -8.44 -30.30
C GLN A 192 -1.03 -7.52 -29.56
N ALA A 193 -1.22 -6.20 -29.67
CA ALA A 193 -0.40 -5.24 -28.93
C ALA A 193 -0.55 -5.43 -27.42
N LEU A 194 -1.76 -5.72 -26.92
CA LEU A 194 -1.96 -6.06 -25.52
C LEU A 194 -1.23 -7.35 -25.14
N LEU A 195 -1.34 -8.42 -25.93
CA LEU A 195 -0.62 -9.67 -25.66
C LEU A 195 0.90 -9.49 -25.60
N ASP A 196 1.47 -8.67 -26.49
CA ASP A 196 2.91 -8.44 -26.56
C ASP A 196 3.45 -7.72 -25.32
N LEU A 197 2.61 -6.88 -24.69
CA LEU A 197 2.93 -6.13 -23.47
C LEU A 197 2.78 -6.95 -22.17
N LEU A 198 2.05 -8.07 -22.19
CA LEU A 198 1.80 -8.88 -21.01
C LEU A 198 2.84 -10.00 -20.86
N ASP A 199 3.14 -10.36 -19.61
CA ASP A 199 3.78 -11.63 -19.30
C ASP A 199 2.80 -12.79 -19.50
N PRO A 200 3.23 -13.96 -20.01
CA PRO A 200 2.35 -15.11 -20.21
C PRO A 200 1.56 -15.51 -18.95
N ASP A 201 2.18 -15.36 -17.77
CA ASP A 201 1.62 -15.73 -16.47
C ASP A 201 1.11 -14.51 -15.68
N VAL A 202 0.87 -13.38 -16.36
CA VAL A 202 0.36 -12.14 -15.74
C VAL A 202 -0.87 -12.39 -14.86
N LEU A 203 -0.90 -11.70 -13.72
CA LEU A 203 -2.04 -11.69 -12.81
C LEU A 203 -2.77 -10.36 -12.91
N LEU A 204 -4.09 -10.39 -13.06
CA LEU A 204 -4.95 -9.23 -12.90
C LEU A 204 -5.83 -9.44 -11.67
N ARG A 205 -5.74 -8.52 -10.70
CA ARG A 205 -6.64 -8.44 -9.55
C ARG A 205 -7.56 -7.25 -9.74
N ALA A 206 -8.87 -7.46 -9.68
CA ALA A 206 -9.83 -6.38 -9.64
C ALA A 206 -10.60 -6.44 -8.32
N ASP A 207 -10.41 -5.44 -7.49
CA ASP A 207 -11.14 -5.23 -6.24
C ASP A 207 -12.31 -4.27 -6.51
N THR A 208 -13.49 -4.83 -6.70
CA THR A 208 -14.73 -4.08 -6.97
C THR A 208 -15.57 -3.87 -5.71
N GLY A 209 -15.08 -4.33 -4.54
CA GLY A 209 -15.85 -4.41 -3.30
C GLY A 209 -17.15 -5.22 -3.47
N ASP A 210 -18.15 -4.91 -2.65
CA ASP A 210 -19.51 -5.46 -2.75
C ASP A 210 -20.40 -4.69 -3.76
N GLY A 211 -19.77 -3.92 -4.67
CA GLY A 211 -20.43 -2.94 -5.52
C GLY A 211 -21.09 -3.48 -6.80
N ALA A 212 -21.77 -2.58 -7.53
CA ALA A 212 -22.56 -2.90 -8.73
C ALA A 212 -21.74 -3.39 -9.95
N LEU A 213 -20.41 -3.30 -9.91
CA LEU A 213 -19.50 -3.75 -10.97
C LEU A 213 -19.17 -5.25 -10.91
N GLY A 214 -19.69 -5.97 -9.93
CA GLY A 214 -19.55 -7.43 -9.78
C GLY A 214 -18.65 -7.81 -8.61
N VAL A 215 -18.35 -9.11 -8.51
CA VAL A 215 -17.50 -9.68 -7.47
C VAL A 215 -16.03 -9.43 -7.80
N SER A 216 -15.24 -9.02 -6.82
CA SER A 216 -13.79 -8.89 -6.96
C SER A 216 -13.21 -10.18 -7.54
N GLN A 217 -12.35 -10.06 -8.54
CA GLN A 217 -11.91 -11.18 -9.38
C GLN A 217 -10.39 -11.23 -9.56
N LEU A 218 -9.88 -12.44 -9.68
CA LEU A 218 -8.50 -12.71 -10.08
C LEU A 218 -8.51 -13.40 -11.43
N VAL A 219 -7.84 -12.80 -12.40
CA VAL A 219 -7.67 -13.34 -13.74
C VAL A 219 -6.19 -13.67 -13.94
N ARG A 220 -5.92 -14.89 -14.40
CA ARG A 220 -4.55 -15.38 -14.61
C ARG A 220 -4.30 -15.66 -16.09
N GLY A 221 -3.14 -15.23 -16.56
CA GLY A 221 -2.63 -15.49 -17.89
C GLY A 221 -3.00 -14.44 -18.93
N ALA A 222 -2.05 -14.15 -19.84
CA ALA A 222 -2.11 -13.03 -20.76
C ALA A 222 -3.41 -12.99 -21.58
N ARG A 223 -3.83 -14.12 -22.18
CA ARG A 223 -5.04 -14.16 -23.02
C ARG A 223 -6.32 -13.81 -22.27
N ALA A 224 -6.45 -14.27 -21.03
CA ALA A 224 -7.62 -13.98 -20.22
C ALA A 224 -7.66 -12.49 -19.83
N VAL A 225 -6.50 -11.94 -19.45
CA VAL A 225 -6.35 -10.51 -19.15
C VAL A 225 -6.65 -9.63 -20.37
N VAL A 226 -6.17 -9.98 -21.57
CA VAL A 226 -6.50 -9.23 -22.80
C VAL A 226 -8.00 -9.29 -23.11
N ALA A 227 -8.64 -10.46 -22.99
CA ALA A 227 -10.07 -10.58 -23.22
C ALA A 227 -10.89 -9.68 -22.27
N GLN A 228 -10.46 -9.58 -21.01
CA GLN A 228 -11.06 -8.67 -20.05
C GLN A 228 -10.80 -7.20 -20.42
N ALA A 229 -9.55 -6.81 -20.71
CA ALA A 229 -9.21 -5.44 -21.13
C ALA A 229 -10.05 -4.99 -22.34
N LEU A 230 -10.23 -5.85 -23.34
CA LEU A 230 -11.06 -5.56 -24.51
C LEU A 230 -12.55 -5.41 -24.17
N SER A 231 -13.06 -6.18 -23.21
CA SER A 231 -14.43 -6.03 -22.71
C SER A 231 -14.69 -4.67 -22.06
N PHE A 232 -13.63 -4.02 -21.55
CA PHE A 232 -13.66 -2.68 -20.96
C PHE A 232 -13.06 -1.59 -21.87
N ALA A 233 -12.81 -1.87 -23.16
CA ALA A 233 -12.20 -0.91 -24.09
C ALA A 233 -12.95 0.43 -24.17
N ARG A 234 -14.29 0.41 -24.08
CA ARG A 234 -15.12 1.63 -24.03
C ARG A 234 -14.83 2.50 -22.82
N MET A 235 -14.37 1.91 -21.71
CA MET A 235 -14.01 2.65 -20.50
C MET A 235 -12.61 3.22 -20.57
N ALA A 236 -11.70 2.60 -21.33
CA ALA A 236 -10.33 3.07 -21.51
C ALA A 236 -10.24 4.47 -22.15
N GLN A 237 -11.31 4.94 -22.81
CA GLN A 237 -11.39 6.32 -23.33
C GLN A 237 -11.47 7.38 -22.21
N TYR A 238 -11.98 7.00 -21.03
CA TYR A 238 -12.06 7.84 -19.84
C TYR A 238 -10.86 7.65 -18.89
N ALA A 239 -9.93 6.77 -19.25
CA ALA A 239 -8.71 6.55 -18.48
C ALA A 239 -7.66 7.61 -18.85
N ARG A 240 -6.94 8.14 -17.86
CA ARG A 240 -5.80 9.04 -18.02
C ARG A 240 -4.58 8.52 -17.25
N PRO A 241 -3.35 8.77 -17.73
CA PRO A 241 -2.15 8.47 -16.98
C PRO A 241 -2.10 9.28 -15.67
N VAL A 242 -1.65 8.63 -14.61
CA VAL A 242 -1.39 9.21 -13.28
C VAL A 242 -0.18 8.50 -12.68
N LEU A 243 0.34 9.03 -11.56
CA LEU A 243 1.25 8.27 -10.72
C LEU A 243 0.44 7.59 -9.62
N VAL A 244 0.53 6.27 -9.53
CA VAL A 244 -0.05 5.45 -8.46
C VAL A 244 1.09 4.95 -7.59
N ASN A 245 1.12 5.37 -6.32
CA ASN A 245 2.20 5.08 -5.39
C ASN A 245 3.59 5.46 -5.95
N GLY A 246 3.67 6.56 -6.72
CA GLY A 246 4.90 7.04 -7.36
C GLY A 246 5.33 6.27 -8.63
N SER A 247 4.53 5.32 -9.12
CA SER A 247 4.77 4.57 -10.36
C SER A 247 3.70 4.88 -11.41
N PRO A 248 3.98 4.78 -12.72
CA PRO A 248 2.97 5.03 -13.76
C PRO A 248 1.77 4.09 -13.63
N GLY A 249 0.57 4.66 -13.62
CA GLY A 249 -0.70 3.94 -13.57
C GLY A 249 -1.80 4.67 -14.34
N LEU A 250 -3.03 4.19 -14.20
CA LEU A 250 -4.19 4.75 -14.89
C LEU A 250 -5.30 5.10 -13.91
N PHE A 251 -5.92 6.25 -14.11
CA PHE A 251 -7.12 6.66 -13.39
C PHE A 251 -8.28 6.79 -14.38
N THR A 252 -9.41 6.13 -14.10
CA THR A 252 -10.59 6.14 -14.96
C THR A 252 -11.73 6.88 -14.28
N ALA A 253 -12.18 7.97 -14.89
CA ALA A 253 -13.26 8.79 -14.36
C ALA A 253 -14.23 9.30 -15.46
N PRO A 254 -15.25 8.51 -15.85
CA PRO A 254 -16.25 8.94 -16.81
C PRO A 254 -17.02 10.15 -16.28
N ASN A 255 -17.06 11.25 -17.05
CA ASN A 255 -17.72 12.50 -16.66
C ASN A 255 -17.25 13.03 -15.28
N GLY A 256 -15.97 12.84 -14.95
CA GLY A 256 -15.39 13.29 -13.68
C GLY A 256 -15.73 12.42 -12.47
N ARG A 257 -16.47 11.31 -12.64
CA ARG A 257 -16.80 10.40 -11.52
C ARG A 257 -15.75 9.30 -11.41
N PRO A 258 -14.98 9.21 -10.31
CA PRO A 258 -14.00 8.14 -10.11
C PRO A 258 -14.66 6.76 -10.25
N MET A 259 -14.11 5.93 -11.12
CA MET A 259 -14.61 4.58 -11.38
C MET A 259 -13.54 3.51 -11.15
N GLY A 260 -12.27 3.85 -11.33
CA GLY A 260 -11.20 2.95 -10.92
C GLY A 260 -9.80 3.52 -11.06
N VAL A 261 -8.89 2.95 -10.27
CA VAL A 261 -7.44 3.18 -10.33
C VAL A 261 -6.78 1.86 -10.72
N MET A 262 -5.82 1.92 -11.64
CA MET A 262 -5.00 0.78 -12.02
C MET A 262 -3.53 1.04 -11.72
N ASP A 263 -2.89 0.10 -11.03
CA ASP A 263 -1.44 0.02 -10.92
C ASP A 263 -0.89 -1.17 -11.70
N PHE A 264 0.39 -1.06 -12.07
CA PHE A 264 1.09 -2.03 -12.89
C PHE A 264 2.41 -2.42 -12.22
N THR A 265 2.66 -3.72 -12.16
CA THR A 265 4.02 -4.23 -11.91
C THR A 265 4.66 -4.57 -13.24
N ILE A 266 5.77 -3.91 -13.55
CA ILE A 266 6.48 -4.04 -14.83
C ILE A 266 7.88 -4.59 -14.60
N VAL A 267 8.21 -5.68 -15.29
CA VAL A 267 9.54 -6.29 -15.30
C VAL A 267 10.09 -6.24 -16.72
N GLY A 268 11.15 -5.45 -16.93
CA GLY A 268 11.64 -5.18 -18.28
C GLY A 268 10.63 -4.36 -19.09
N ASP A 269 10.11 -4.94 -20.17
CA ASP A 269 9.05 -4.35 -21.01
C ASP A 269 7.72 -5.10 -20.92
N ARG A 270 7.57 -5.99 -19.92
CA ARG A 270 6.35 -6.78 -19.72
C ARG A 270 5.64 -6.42 -18.44
N ILE A 271 4.31 -6.38 -18.49
CA ILE A 271 3.43 -6.25 -17.35
C ILE A 271 3.23 -7.65 -16.74
N VAL A 272 3.64 -7.83 -15.49
CA VAL A 272 3.54 -9.10 -14.76
C VAL A 272 2.37 -9.11 -13.76
N GLU A 273 1.90 -7.94 -13.33
CA GLU A 273 0.71 -7.81 -12.50
C GLU A 273 -0.03 -6.51 -12.82
N ILE A 274 -1.37 -6.57 -12.77
CA ILE A 274 -2.28 -5.43 -12.86
C ILE A 274 -3.19 -5.49 -11.65
N ASN A 275 -3.23 -4.43 -10.85
CA ASN A 275 -4.22 -4.31 -9.79
C ASN A 275 -5.20 -3.18 -10.14
N ILE A 276 -6.48 -3.45 -9.97
CA ILE A 276 -7.57 -2.52 -10.24
C ILE A 276 -8.34 -2.32 -8.94
N LEU A 277 -8.35 -1.09 -8.41
CA LEU A 277 -9.28 -0.69 -7.37
C LEU A 277 -10.49 -0.04 -8.04
N ALA A 278 -11.66 -0.65 -7.87
CA ALA A 278 -12.94 -0.21 -8.40
C ALA A 278 -14.05 -0.18 -7.33
N ASP A 279 -13.71 -0.40 -6.05
CA ASP A 279 -14.62 -0.29 -4.92
C ASP A 279 -15.08 1.17 -4.73
N PRO A 280 -16.38 1.48 -4.93
CA PRO A 280 -16.89 2.85 -4.81
C PRO A 280 -16.61 3.50 -3.45
N GLN A 281 -16.68 2.75 -2.34
CA GLN A 281 -16.46 3.30 -1.00
C GLN A 281 -15.02 3.77 -0.83
N ARG A 282 -14.08 3.06 -1.45
CA ARG A 282 -12.64 3.36 -1.38
C ARG A 282 -12.23 4.43 -2.38
N LEU A 283 -13.00 4.60 -3.46
CA LEU A 283 -12.80 5.64 -4.48
C LEU A 283 -13.38 7.01 -4.09
N GLU A 284 -14.26 7.08 -3.08
CA GLU A 284 -14.88 8.34 -2.63
C GLU A 284 -13.94 9.30 -1.87
N ARG A 285 -12.65 8.98 -1.77
CA ARG A 285 -11.65 9.76 -1.03
C ARG A 285 -11.41 11.15 -1.65
N PRO A 286 -11.20 12.20 -0.83
CA PRO A 286 -10.98 13.56 -1.32
C PRO A 286 -9.79 13.67 -2.29
N GLU A 287 -8.68 12.97 -1.99
CA GLU A 287 -7.45 13.02 -2.79
C GLU A 287 -7.66 12.51 -4.24
N LEU A 288 -8.64 11.62 -4.45
CA LEU A 288 -9.00 11.09 -5.77
C LEU A 288 -10.03 11.96 -6.51
N ARG A 289 -10.72 12.85 -5.78
CA ARG A 289 -11.66 13.84 -6.33
C ARG A 289 -10.93 15.10 -6.79
N ASP A 290 -9.86 15.50 -6.10
CA ASP A 290 -9.08 16.71 -6.42
C ASP A 290 -8.17 16.55 -7.66
N LEU A 291 -8.14 15.35 -8.23
CA LEU A 291 -7.54 15.01 -9.53
C LEU A 291 -8.39 15.49 -10.73
N GLU A 292 -9.34 16.39 -10.50
CA GLU A 292 -10.06 17.10 -11.55
C GLU A 292 -9.11 18.04 -12.32
N PRO A 293 -9.17 18.08 -13.67
CA PRO A 293 -8.53 19.16 -14.39
C PRO A 293 -9.15 20.46 -13.93
N ARG A 294 -8.33 21.39 -13.42
CA ARG A 294 -8.74 22.77 -13.24
C ARG A 294 -9.18 23.30 -14.60
N SER A 295 -10.48 23.52 -14.77
CA SER A 295 -11.02 24.27 -15.89
C SER A 295 -10.35 25.64 -15.93
N GLU A 296 -9.70 25.97 -17.04
CA GLU A 296 -9.42 27.36 -17.42
C GLU A 296 -10.72 28.17 -17.52
#